data_AF-A0A260AGC6-F1
#
_entry.id   AF-A0A260AGC6-F1
#
_cell.length_a   1.000
_cell.length_b   1.000
_cell.length_c   1.000
_cell.angle_alpha   90.00
_cell.angle_beta   90.00
_cell.angle_gamma   90.00
#
_symmetry.space_group_name_H-M   'P 1'
#
loop_
_entity.id
_entity.type
_entity.pdbx_description
1 polymer ?
#
loop_
_entity_poly.entity_id
_entity_poly.type
_entity_poly.pdbx_seq_one_letter_code
_entity_poly.pdbx_strand_id
1 'polypeptide(L)'
;MTRIRSMVAAVAVTAAVAGCSTSGTATPAPAPATTDVTVTATTERAEPTNTAPPATSNAAEPYVVGSTRITGSTEHATYDVAIPQLSGGDPAVVAEFNESMRAALQDLIDGHNGQDFALSDGYSTGTTYVGRRVISAEQITDWIAVPPGAHGDSLISTVTIDADTAQPISLGDVFTDLDTGLARLSDRAAKILPTTRAGESFERSGIEPTPADFANWTASPEGMNIHFGDYQVGAYGIGLITVTVPWTDLSDVLAPGMQDVLSS
;
A
#
# COMPACT_ATOMS: atom_id res chain seq x y z
N MET A 1 -50.22 -5.52 -30.50
CA MET A 1 -50.63 -5.79 -29.10
C MET A 1 -50.07 -7.14 -28.68
N THR A 2 -48.89 -7.15 -28.06
CA THR A 2 -48.34 -8.36 -27.40
C THR A 2 -47.58 -7.87 -26.18
N ARG A 3 -47.93 -8.43 -25.01
CA ARG A 3 -47.69 -7.85 -23.70
C ARG A 3 -46.24 -8.03 -23.25
N ILE A 4 -45.66 -6.91 -22.81
CA ILE A 4 -44.44 -6.79 -22.01
C ILE A 4 -44.61 -7.59 -20.72
N ARG A 5 -43.64 -8.46 -20.40
CA ARG A 5 -43.44 -9.01 -19.06
C ARG A 5 -42.14 -8.45 -18.52
N SER A 6 -42.26 -7.36 -17.77
CA SER A 6 -41.19 -6.79 -16.95
C SER A 6 -40.88 -7.75 -15.80
N MET A 7 -39.66 -8.29 -15.75
CA MET A 7 -39.13 -8.93 -14.55
C MET A 7 -38.38 -7.86 -13.76
N VAL A 8 -38.98 -7.46 -12.65
CA VAL A 8 -38.33 -6.64 -11.61
C VAL A 8 -37.50 -7.59 -10.76
N ALA A 9 -36.18 -7.54 -10.89
CA ALA A 9 -35.27 -8.18 -9.94
C ALA A 9 -35.05 -7.20 -8.78
N ALA A 10 -35.59 -7.53 -7.61
CA ALA A 10 -35.36 -6.79 -6.38
C ALA A 10 -33.96 -7.14 -5.84
N VAL A 11 -33.05 -6.17 -5.88
CA VAL A 11 -31.76 -6.23 -5.18
C VAL A 11 -32.03 -5.92 -3.70
N ALA A 12 -31.84 -6.92 -2.84
CA ALA A 12 -31.86 -6.74 -1.40
C ALA A 12 -30.50 -6.18 -0.95
N VAL A 13 -30.48 -4.90 -0.57
CA VAL A 13 -29.35 -4.27 0.11
C VAL A 13 -29.41 -4.66 1.58
N THR A 14 -28.52 -5.55 2.02
CA THR A 14 -28.29 -5.80 3.44
C THR A 14 -27.22 -4.84 3.95
N ALA A 15 -27.65 -3.81 4.67
CA ALA A 15 -26.79 -2.95 5.46
C ALA A 15 -26.32 -3.72 6.71
N ALA A 16 -25.02 -4.07 6.76
CA ALA A 16 -24.40 -4.54 7.98
C ALA A 16 -24.01 -3.33 8.85
N VAL A 17 -24.70 -3.19 9.98
CA VAL A 17 -24.45 -2.15 10.98
C VAL A 17 -23.36 -2.67 11.92
N ALA A 18 -22.15 -2.14 11.81
CA ALA A 18 -21.09 -2.36 12.80
C ALA A 18 -21.14 -1.23 13.85
N GLY A 19 -21.71 -1.52 15.02
CA GLY A 19 -21.40 -0.86 16.29
C GLY A 19 -20.67 -1.87 17.17
N CYS A 20 -19.79 -1.54 18.12
CA CYS A 20 -19.38 -0.28 18.73
C CYS A 20 -18.00 -0.47 19.37
N SER A 21 -17.24 0.63 19.45
CA SER A 21 -16.39 1.06 20.59
C SER A 21 -15.24 0.17 21.10
N THR A 22 -14.03 0.73 21.05
CA THR A 22 -13.19 0.91 22.26
C THR A 22 -12.18 2.05 22.06
N SER A 23 -12.48 3.21 22.64
CA SER A 23 -11.47 4.23 22.97
C SER A 23 -10.70 3.73 24.20
N GLY A 24 -9.45 3.35 24.02
CA GLY A 24 -8.55 2.94 25.10
C GLY A 24 -7.45 3.98 25.33
N THR A 25 -7.73 4.97 26.17
CA THR A 25 -6.71 5.88 26.71
C THR A 25 -5.83 5.08 27.69
N ALA A 26 -4.54 4.94 27.40
CA ALA A 26 -3.58 4.37 28.35
C ALA A 26 -3.42 5.32 29.56
N THR A 27 -3.94 4.91 30.71
CA THR A 27 -3.65 5.53 32.01
C THR A 27 -2.37 4.91 32.57
N PRO A 28 -1.42 5.68 33.14
CA PRO A 28 -0.18 5.14 33.69
C PRO A 28 -0.43 4.23 34.90
N ALA A 29 0.29 3.10 34.95
CA ALA A 29 0.31 2.22 36.12
C ALA A 29 1.02 2.91 37.31
N PRO A 30 0.54 2.73 38.56
CA PRO A 30 1.20 3.26 39.74
C PRO A 30 2.48 2.46 40.07
N ALA A 31 3.53 3.19 40.46
CA ALA A 31 4.81 2.65 40.88
C ALA A 31 4.70 1.79 42.16
N PRO A 32 5.47 0.70 42.29
CA PRO A 32 5.54 -0.05 43.54
C PRO A 32 6.43 0.68 44.57
N ALA A 33 5.95 0.69 45.81
CA ALA A 33 6.65 1.22 46.99
C ALA A 33 7.94 0.43 47.26
N THR A 34 9.05 1.14 47.50
CA THR A 34 10.32 0.56 47.92
C THR A 34 10.54 0.86 49.39
N THR A 35 10.78 -0.20 50.15
CA THR A 35 11.03 -0.21 51.60
C THR A 35 12.44 0.32 51.90
N ASP A 36 12.57 1.23 52.86
CA ASP A 36 13.86 1.71 53.37
C ASP A 36 14.64 0.57 54.05
N VAL A 37 15.85 0.30 53.57
CA VAL A 37 16.86 -0.49 54.27
C VAL A 37 18.10 0.37 54.46
N THR A 38 18.35 0.75 55.71
CA THR A 38 19.56 1.46 56.14
C THR A 38 20.77 0.52 56.04
N VAL A 39 21.72 0.82 55.14
CA VAL A 39 23.03 0.16 55.10
C VAL A 39 24.13 1.19 55.37
N THR A 40 24.92 0.91 56.41
CA THR A 40 26.06 1.69 56.87
C THR A 40 27.13 1.84 55.79
N ALA A 41 27.55 3.08 55.53
CA ALA A 41 28.57 3.43 54.56
C ALA A 41 30.00 3.14 55.07
N THR A 42 30.81 2.47 54.23
CA THR A 42 32.28 2.47 54.32
C THR A 42 32.82 3.14 53.07
N THR A 43 33.51 4.26 53.25
CA THR A 43 34.01 5.13 52.18
C THR A 43 35.33 4.60 51.63
N GLU A 44 35.33 4.12 50.38
CA GLU A 44 36.56 3.93 49.59
C GLU A 44 36.47 4.78 48.31
N ARG A 45 37.43 5.69 48.17
CA ARG A 45 37.51 6.69 47.08
C ARG A 45 38.15 6.02 45.86
N ALA A 46 37.37 5.79 44.81
CA ALA A 46 37.86 5.47 43.47
C ALA A 46 37.74 6.70 42.56
N GLU A 47 38.81 7.01 41.82
CA GLU A 47 38.89 8.10 40.84
C GLU A 47 38.01 7.79 39.60
N PRO A 48 37.29 8.78 39.04
CA PRO A 48 36.50 8.54 37.83
C PRO A 48 37.42 8.49 36.61
N THR A 49 37.64 7.29 36.07
CA THR A 49 38.18 7.14 34.71
C THR A 49 37.03 7.37 33.73
N ASN A 50 37.03 8.53 33.10
CA ASN A 50 36.03 8.92 32.09
C ASN A 50 36.37 8.25 30.75
N THR A 51 36.05 6.97 30.61
CA THR A 51 36.09 6.27 29.31
C THR A 51 34.73 6.40 28.66
N ALA A 52 34.58 7.39 27.78
CA ALA A 52 33.42 7.48 26.89
C ALA A 52 33.34 6.19 26.04
N PRO A 53 32.18 5.51 25.97
CA PRO A 53 31.98 4.42 25.03
C PRO A 53 32.22 4.93 23.60
N PRO A 54 32.84 4.14 22.71
CA PRO A 54 32.93 4.52 21.31
C PRO A 54 31.51 4.69 20.77
N ALA A 55 31.22 5.87 20.22
CA ALA A 55 30.01 6.09 19.45
C ALA A 55 30.09 5.21 18.19
N THR A 56 29.50 4.02 18.26
CA THR A 56 29.18 3.26 17.06
C THR A 56 28.10 4.04 16.32
N SER A 57 28.53 4.83 15.34
CA SER A 57 27.66 5.30 14.27
C SER A 57 27.16 4.07 13.53
N ASN A 58 26.04 3.51 13.98
CA ASN A 58 25.31 2.48 13.27
C ASN A 58 24.59 3.16 12.11
N ALA A 59 25.34 3.52 11.05
CA ALA A 59 24.70 3.86 9.79
C ALA A 59 23.96 2.59 9.36
N ALA A 60 22.63 2.68 9.23
CA ALA A 60 21.87 1.57 8.70
C ALA A 60 22.45 1.20 7.33
N GLU A 61 22.67 -0.10 7.09
CA GLU A 61 23.03 -0.62 5.77
C GLU A 61 22.01 -0.09 4.73
N PRO A 62 22.36 0.10 3.45
CA PRO A 62 21.37 0.50 2.46
C PRO A 62 20.24 -0.55 2.36
N TYR A 63 19.04 -0.12 2.00
CA TYR A 63 17.96 -1.05 1.65
C TYR A 63 18.35 -1.86 0.42
N VAL A 64 18.08 -3.16 0.47
CA VAL A 64 18.26 -4.11 -0.63
C VAL A 64 16.89 -4.65 -1.03
N VAL A 65 16.51 -4.40 -2.28
CA VAL A 65 15.28 -4.91 -2.88
C VAL A 65 15.49 -6.37 -3.29
N GLY A 66 14.56 -7.22 -2.88
CA GLY A 66 14.48 -8.62 -3.29
C GLY A 66 13.04 -9.07 -3.38
N SER A 67 12.84 -10.38 -3.39
CA SER A 67 11.52 -11.00 -3.38
C SER A 67 11.52 -12.26 -2.55
N THR A 68 10.34 -12.67 -2.09
CA THR A 68 10.12 -13.99 -1.50
C THR A 68 8.98 -14.70 -2.22
N ARG A 69 9.11 -16.01 -2.41
CA ARG A 69 8.06 -16.84 -3.00
C ARG A 69 7.09 -17.28 -1.91
N ILE A 70 5.79 -17.06 -2.14
CA ILE A 70 4.70 -17.48 -1.27
C ILE A 70 3.87 -18.51 -2.03
N THR A 71 3.81 -19.73 -1.47
CA THR A 71 3.08 -20.87 -2.04
C THR A 71 2.03 -21.38 -1.07
N GLY A 72 0.87 -21.80 -1.55
CA GLY A 72 -0.13 -22.48 -0.73
C GLY A 72 -1.48 -22.63 -1.41
N SER A 73 -2.49 -22.94 -0.60
CA SER A 73 -3.87 -23.10 -1.05
C SER A 73 -4.86 -22.86 0.08
N THR A 74 -6.05 -22.38 -0.27
CA THR A 74 -7.24 -22.32 0.58
C THR A 74 -8.30 -23.31 0.06
N GLU A 75 -9.55 -23.21 0.53
CA GLU A 75 -10.67 -23.96 -0.07
C GLU A 75 -10.89 -23.59 -1.54
N HIS A 76 -10.68 -22.32 -1.90
CA HIS A 76 -11.00 -21.78 -3.23
C HIS A 76 -9.78 -21.32 -4.03
N ALA A 77 -8.63 -21.12 -3.39
CA ALA A 77 -7.44 -20.56 -4.04
C ALA A 77 -6.28 -21.54 -4.06
N THR A 78 -5.51 -21.55 -5.13
CA THR A 78 -4.10 -21.96 -5.11
C THR A 78 -3.24 -20.75 -5.40
N TYR A 79 -2.07 -20.62 -4.79
CA TYR A 79 -1.21 -19.47 -5.02
C TYR A 79 0.26 -19.88 -5.03
N ASP A 80 1.00 -19.31 -5.98
CA ASP A 80 2.43 -19.47 -6.14
C ASP A 80 3.01 -18.15 -6.71
N VAL A 81 3.27 -17.20 -5.82
CA VAL A 81 3.51 -15.79 -6.16
C VAL A 81 4.81 -15.30 -5.53
N ALA A 82 5.68 -14.64 -6.29
CA ALA A 82 6.81 -13.90 -5.75
C ALA A 82 6.38 -12.48 -5.38
N ILE A 83 6.50 -12.10 -4.11
CA ILE A 83 6.20 -10.75 -3.64
C ILE A 83 7.47 -9.96 -3.34
N PRO A 84 7.51 -8.65 -3.61
CA PRO A 84 8.57 -7.75 -3.18
C PRO A 84 8.88 -7.87 -1.68
N GLN A 85 10.16 -7.80 -1.35
CA GLN A 85 10.67 -7.75 0.02
C GLN A 85 11.87 -6.81 0.10
N LEU A 86 12.10 -6.28 1.29
CA LEU A 86 13.28 -5.52 1.65
C LEU A 86 14.14 -6.27 2.65
N SER A 87 15.42 -5.95 2.62
CA SER A 87 16.42 -6.29 3.64
C SER A 87 17.42 -5.13 3.78
N GLY A 88 18.31 -5.17 4.78
CA GLY A 88 19.15 -4.01 5.11
C GLY A 88 18.33 -2.87 5.72
N GLY A 89 18.85 -1.65 5.70
CA GLY A 89 18.10 -0.45 6.13
C GLY A 89 17.68 -0.43 7.59
N ASP A 90 16.67 0.40 7.86
CA ASP A 90 16.00 0.43 9.15
C ASP A 90 15.14 -0.84 9.33
N PRO A 91 15.35 -1.64 10.40
CA PRO A 91 14.60 -2.87 10.63
C PRO A 91 13.08 -2.67 10.80
N ALA A 92 12.63 -1.53 11.33
CA ALA A 92 11.21 -1.23 11.48
C ALA A 92 10.55 -0.99 10.11
N VAL A 93 11.23 -0.23 9.23
CA VAL A 93 10.77 0.00 7.86
C VAL A 93 10.72 -1.31 7.07
N VAL A 94 11.74 -2.16 7.21
CA VAL A 94 11.76 -3.49 6.56
C VAL A 94 10.64 -4.38 7.06
N ALA A 95 10.41 -4.43 8.38
CA ALA A 95 9.33 -5.23 8.95
C ALA A 95 7.97 -4.77 8.42
N GLU A 96 7.70 -3.48 8.46
CA GLU A 96 6.42 -2.90 8.01
C GLU A 96 6.19 -3.10 6.51
N PHE A 97 7.19 -2.81 5.68
CA PHE A 97 7.10 -3.03 4.23
C PHE A 97 6.83 -4.50 3.91
N ASN A 98 7.62 -5.41 4.49
CA ASN A 98 7.50 -6.83 4.21
C ASN A 98 6.15 -7.40 4.66
N GLU A 99 5.62 -6.91 5.79
CA GLU A 99 4.30 -7.30 6.27
C GLU A 99 3.18 -6.71 5.43
N SER A 100 3.28 -5.44 5.03
CA SER A 100 2.34 -4.79 4.12
C SER A 100 2.23 -5.52 2.78
N MET A 101 3.36 -5.98 2.22
CA MET A 101 3.36 -6.77 0.99
C MET A 101 2.69 -8.15 1.16
N ARG A 102 2.83 -8.78 2.33
CA ARG A 102 2.14 -10.05 2.64
C ARG A 102 0.64 -9.83 2.84
N ALA A 103 0.26 -8.78 3.56
CA ALA A 103 -1.12 -8.39 3.78
C ALA A 103 -1.82 -8.08 2.44
N ALA A 104 -1.14 -7.37 1.54
CA ALA A 104 -1.65 -7.10 0.20
C ALA A 104 -1.93 -8.38 -0.60
N LEU A 105 -1.02 -9.37 -0.57
CA LEU A 105 -1.27 -10.68 -1.19
C LEU A 105 -2.43 -11.41 -0.50
N GLN A 106 -2.52 -11.33 0.83
CA GLN A 106 -3.61 -11.94 1.59
C GLN A 106 -4.98 -11.35 1.18
N ASP A 107 -5.07 -10.05 0.96
CA ASP A 107 -6.29 -9.39 0.46
C ASP A 107 -6.71 -9.93 -0.92
N LEU A 108 -5.76 -10.25 -1.81
CA LEU A 108 -6.07 -10.88 -3.10
C LEU A 108 -6.59 -12.31 -2.95
N ILE A 109 -6.02 -13.07 -2.00
CA ILE A 109 -6.45 -14.44 -1.65
C ILE A 109 -7.87 -14.43 -1.07
N ASP A 110 -8.22 -13.43 -0.26
CA ASP A 110 -9.52 -13.36 0.42
C ASP A 110 -10.60 -12.65 -0.42
N GLY A 111 -10.21 -11.85 -1.42
CA GLY A 111 -11.11 -10.99 -2.19
C GLY A 111 -12.07 -11.71 -3.16
N HIS A 112 -11.82 -12.98 -3.48
CA HIS A 112 -12.55 -13.71 -4.53
C HIS A 112 -13.52 -14.73 -3.94
N ASN A 113 -14.63 -14.23 -3.39
CA ASN A 113 -15.64 -15.07 -2.75
C ASN A 113 -16.42 -15.93 -3.75
N GLY A 114 -16.36 -17.26 -3.57
CA GLY A 114 -17.25 -18.22 -4.21
C GLY A 114 -16.84 -18.69 -5.61
N GLN A 115 -15.64 -18.37 -6.07
CA GLN A 115 -15.05 -18.95 -7.29
C GLN A 115 -13.74 -19.64 -6.93
N ASP A 116 -13.46 -20.79 -7.55
CA ASP A 116 -12.15 -21.40 -7.45
C ASP A 116 -11.19 -20.67 -8.41
N PHE A 117 -9.96 -20.39 -7.97
CA PHE A 117 -8.98 -19.63 -8.74
C PHE A 117 -7.53 -20.01 -8.40
N ALA A 118 -6.61 -19.55 -9.26
CA ALA A 118 -5.18 -19.61 -9.03
C ALA A 118 -4.57 -18.22 -9.11
N LEU A 119 -3.60 -17.96 -8.22
CA LEU A 119 -2.73 -16.79 -8.27
C LEU A 119 -1.31 -17.21 -8.66
N SER A 120 -0.73 -16.49 -9.61
CA SER A 120 0.67 -16.67 -10.01
C SER A 120 1.35 -15.33 -10.25
N ASP A 121 2.64 -15.33 -10.57
CA ASP A 121 3.32 -14.08 -10.93
C ASP A 121 2.61 -13.42 -12.11
N GLY A 122 2.46 -12.10 -12.06
CA GLY A 122 1.98 -11.33 -13.20
C GLY A 122 2.85 -11.53 -14.44
N TYR A 123 2.26 -11.32 -15.62
CA TYR A 123 3.00 -11.38 -16.89
C TYR A 123 4.09 -10.30 -17.01
N SER A 124 4.01 -9.27 -16.17
CA SER A 124 5.01 -8.21 -16.02
C SER A 124 5.43 -8.08 -14.57
N THR A 125 6.64 -7.59 -14.34
CA THR A 125 7.19 -7.41 -13.00
C THR A 125 6.88 -5.99 -12.52
N GLY A 126 6.25 -5.87 -11.36
CA GLY A 126 6.08 -4.58 -10.69
C GLY A 126 7.42 -3.99 -10.23
N THR A 127 7.44 -2.69 -9.96
CA THR A 127 8.67 -1.97 -9.58
C THR A 127 8.72 -1.63 -8.10
N THR A 128 9.93 -1.53 -7.55
CA THR A 128 10.17 -0.98 -6.21
C THR A 128 11.03 0.28 -6.32
N TYR A 129 10.53 1.39 -5.80
CA TYR A 129 11.24 2.64 -5.63
C TYR A 129 11.73 2.77 -4.18
N VAL A 130 13.03 2.98 -4.00
CA VAL A 130 13.65 3.30 -2.70
C VAL A 130 14.17 4.74 -2.76
N GLY A 131 13.37 5.66 -2.23
CA GLY A 131 13.73 7.05 -2.01
C GLY A 131 14.45 7.27 -0.68
N ARG A 132 14.80 8.52 -0.39
CA ARG A 132 15.47 8.84 0.88
C ARG A 132 14.54 8.69 2.09
N ARG A 133 13.26 9.03 1.92
CA ARG A 133 12.25 9.11 2.99
C ARG A 133 10.99 8.29 2.66
N VAL A 134 10.93 7.66 1.48
CA VAL A 134 9.79 6.85 1.05
C VAL A 134 10.28 5.59 0.36
N ILE A 135 9.58 4.47 0.58
CA ILE A 135 9.75 3.25 -0.20
C ILE A 135 8.39 2.84 -0.73
N SER A 136 8.27 2.71 -2.05
CA SER A 136 7.03 2.29 -2.71
C SER A 136 7.27 1.06 -3.57
N ALA A 137 6.33 0.14 -3.60
CA ALA A 137 6.38 -1.02 -4.48
C ALA A 137 5.03 -1.31 -5.11
N GLU A 138 5.10 -1.82 -6.33
CA GLU A 138 4.01 -2.42 -7.08
C GLU A 138 4.22 -3.93 -7.12
N GLN A 139 3.15 -4.67 -6.84
CA GLN A 139 3.04 -6.10 -7.10
C GLN A 139 1.98 -6.34 -8.16
N ILE A 140 2.33 -7.13 -9.16
CA ILE A 140 1.41 -7.58 -10.21
C ILE A 140 1.26 -9.09 -10.07
N THR A 141 0.03 -9.53 -9.84
CA THR A 141 -0.32 -10.94 -9.65
C THR A 141 -1.30 -11.34 -10.74
N ASP A 142 -1.03 -12.45 -11.44
CA ASP A 142 -1.99 -13.03 -12.37
C ASP A 142 -3.05 -13.80 -11.58
N TRP A 143 -4.32 -13.53 -11.88
CA TRP A 143 -5.47 -14.26 -11.37
C TRP A 143 -6.13 -15.02 -12.52
N ILE A 144 -6.42 -16.31 -12.32
CA ILE A 144 -7.17 -17.09 -13.29
C ILE A 144 -8.19 -18.00 -12.60
N ALA A 145 -9.42 -18.01 -13.11
CA ALA A 145 -10.45 -18.92 -12.63
C ALA A 145 -10.06 -20.40 -12.81
N VAL A 146 -10.66 -21.28 -11.99
CA VAL A 146 -10.52 -22.73 -12.08
C VAL A 146 -11.90 -23.36 -12.19
N PRO A 147 -12.26 -24.00 -13.33
CA PRO A 147 -11.48 -24.13 -14.56
C PRO A 147 -11.26 -22.77 -15.28
N PRO A 148 -10.17 -22.63 -16.06
CA PRO A 148 -9.81 -21.36 -16.68
C PRO A 148 -10.82 -20.89 -17.72
N GLY A 149 -11.08 -19.58 -17.71
CA GLY A 149 -11.80 -18.87 -18.75
C GLY A 149 -10.94 -18.59 -19.99
N ALA A 150 -11.31 -17.55 -20.75
CA ALA A 150 -10.59 -17.17 -21.96
C ALA A 150 -9.18 -16.61 -21.68
N HIS A 151 -9.00 -15.91 -20.55
CA HIS A 151 -7.74 -15.39 -20.03
C HIS A 151 -7.87 -15.17 -18.52
N GLY A 152 -6.73 -14.93 -17.86
CA GLY A 152 -6.68 -14.38 -16.50
C GLY A 152 -6.74 -12.85 -16.51
N ASP A 153 -6.69 -12.27 -15.33
CA ASP A 153 -6.64 -10.82 -15.08
C ASP A 153 -5.42 -10.47 -14.24
N SER A 154 -4.82 -9.32 -14.50
CA SER A 154 -3.75 -8.77 -13.64
C SER A 154 -4.34 -8.01 -12.48
N LEU A 155 -4.08 -8.53 -11.28
CA LEU A 155 -4.34 -7.86 -10.02
C LEU A 155 -3.11 -7.03 -9.64
N ILE A 156 -3.35 -5.76 -9.32
CA ILE A 156 -2.31 -4.84 -8.86
C ILE A 156 -2.51 -4.61 -7.36
N SER A 157 -1.41 -4.67 -6.62
CA SER A 157 -1.34 -4.19 -5.24
C SER A 157 -0.14 -3.27 -5.09
N THR A 158 -0.30 -2.18 -4.35
CA THR A 158 0.80 -1.24 -4.09
C THR A 158 0.98 -1.03 -2.60
N VAL A 159 2.23 -0.86 -2.17
CA VAL A 159 2.60 -0.51 -0.80
C VAL A 159 3.49 0.71 -0.84
N THR A 160 3.22 1.71 -0.01
CA THR A 160 4.07 2.90 0.17
C THR A 160 4.32 3.10 1.66
N ILE A 161 5.58 3.15 2.06
CA ILE A 161 6.03 3.29 3.45
C ILE A 161 6.83 4.59 3.61
N ASP A 162 6.52 5.37 4.64
CA ASP A 162 7.37 6.45 5.13
C ASP A 162 8.60 5.83 5.82
N ALA A 163 9.79 6.10 5.27
CA ALA A 163 11.04 5.54 5.77
C ALA A 163 11.59 6.26 7.01
N ASP A 164 11.07 7.45 7.35
CA ASP A 164 11.43 8.15 8.59
C ASP A 164 10.61 7.60 9.78
N THR A 165 9.36 7.19 9.55
CA THR A 165 8.45 6.76 10.63
C THR A 165 8.14 5.27 10.63
N ALA A 166 8.52 4.52 9.60
CA ALA A 166 8.14 3.13 9.40
C ALA A 166 6.62 2.92 9.47
N GLN A 167 5.85 3.79 8.80
CA GLN A 167 4.40 3.70 8.73
C GLN A 167 3.94 3.66 7.28
N PRO A 168 2.86 2.92 6.95
CA PRO A 168 2.23 3.03 5.65
C PRO A 168 1.71 4.44 5.38
N ILE A 169 1.83 4.88 4.12
CA ILE A 169 1.22 6.12 3.63
C ILE A 169 0.00 5.73 2.79
N SER A 170 -1.20 6.06 3.26
CA SER A 170 -2.44 5.90 2.51
C SER A 170 -2.79 7.15 1.70
N LEU A 171 -3.74 7.06 0.76
CA LEU A 171 -4.26 8.25 0.06
C LEU A 171 -4.81 9.30 1.03
N GLY A 172 -5.37 8.87 2.17
CA GLY A 172 -5.88 9.76 3.21
C GLY A 172 -4.78 10.56 3.93
N ASP A 173 -3.55 10.04 3.94
CA ASP A 173 -2.39 10.73 4.49
C ASP A 173 -1.76 11.68 3.47
N VAL A 174 -1.85 11.33 2.17
CA VAL A 174 -1.24 12.09 1.07
C VAL A 174 -1.82 13.49 0.94
N PHE A 175 -3.15 13.62 1.06
CA PHE A 175 -3.87 14.85 0.77
C PHE A 175 -4.37 15.55 2.03
N THR A 176 -4.36 16.88 2.04
CA THR A 176 -4.98 17.66 3.13
C THR A 176 -6.48 17.41 3.20
N ASP A 177 -7.11 17.27 2.04
CA ASP A 177 -8.51 16.89 1.86
C ASP A 177 -8.58 15.80 0.78
N LEU A 178 -9.02 14.59 1.17
CA LEU A 178 -8.98 13.41 0.31
C LEU A 178 -9.83 13.61 -0.95
N ASP A 179 -11.05 14.12 -0.82
CA ASP A 179 -11.97 14.31 -1.95
C ASP A 179 -11.39 15.29 -2.99
N THR A 180 -10.78 16.39 -2.53
CA THR A 180 -10.09 17.35 -3.40
C THR A 180 -8.88 16.73 -4.08
N GLY A 181 -8.11 15.90 -3.37
CA GLY A 181 -6.99 15.14 -3.92
C GLY A 181 -7.42 14.17 -5.02
N LEU A 182 -8.45 13.37 -4.77
CA LEU A 182 -9.01 12.42 -5.74
C LEU A 182 -9.59 13.12 -6.96
N ALA A 183 -10.29 14.25 -6.77
CA ALA A 183 -10.76 15.09 -7.87
C ALA A 183 -9.59 15.60 -8.73
N ARG A 184 -8.49 16.04 -8.09
CA ARG A 184 -7.28 16.47 -8.80
C ARG A 184 -6.64 15.33 -9.57
N LEU A 185 -6.54 14.13 -8.99
CA LEU A 185 -6.00 12.96 -9.67
C LEU A 185 -6.85 12.59 -10.90
N SER A 186 -8.18 12.56 -10.78
CA SER A 186 -9.10 12.33 -11.89
C SER A 186 -8.90 13.35 -13.02
N ASP A 187 -8.82 14.63 -12.70
CA ASP A 187 -8.62 15.70 -13.68
C ASP A 187 -7.27 15.61 -14.40
N ARG A 188 -6.21 15.18 -13.70
CA ARG A 188 -4.88 15.00 -14.29
C ARG A 188 -4.80 13.72 -15.13
N ALA A 189 -5.32 12.61 -14.61
CA ALA A 189 -5.40 11.34 -15.35
C ALA A 189 -6.16 11.53 -16.67
N ALA A 190 -7.28 12.26 -16.66
CA ALA A 190 -8.05 12.57 -17.86
C ALA A 190 -7.27 13.30 -18.97
N LYS A 191 -6.24 14.07 -18.61
CA LYS A 191 -5.39 14.79 -19.56
C LYS A 191 -4.22 13.94 -20.06
N ILE A 192 -3.75 13.00 -19.24
CA ILE A 192 -2.58 12.16 -19.53
C ILE A 192 -2.99 10.89 -20.28
N LEU A 193 -4.08 10.24 -19.89
CA LEU A 193 -4.54 8.97 -20.49
C LEU A 193 -4.64 9.00 -22.02
N PRO A 194 -5.11 10.07 -22.68
CA PRO A 194 -5.13 10.16 -24.13
C PRO A 194 -3.78 9.99 -24.83
N THR A 195 -2.66 10.25 -24.14
CA THR A 195 -1.31 10.10 -24.67
C THR A 195 -0.73 8.70 -24.44
N THR A 196 -1.48 7.80 -23.79
CA THR A 196 -1.09 6.42 -23.51
C THR A 196 -1.73 5.44 -24.51
N ARG A 197 -1.55 4.13 -24.29
CA ARG A 197 -2.27 3.10 -25.05
C ARG A 197 -3.79 3.10 -24.82
N ALA A 198 -4.28 3.76 -23.78
CA ALA A 198 -5.72 3.95 -23.58
C ALA A 198 -6.35 4.87 -24.65
N GLY A 199 -5.58 5.82 -25.19
CA GLY A 199 -6.00 6.72 -26.26
C GLY A 199 -7.11 7.68 -25.87
N GLU A 200 -7.60 8.47 -26.83
CA GLU A 200 -8.65 9.48 -26.60
C GLU A 200 -9.99 8.90 -26.14
N SER A 201 -10.22 7.61 -26.40
CA SER A 201 -11.44 6.86 -26.05
C SER A 201 -11.26 5.99 -24.82
N PHE A 202 -10.43 6.40 -23.87
CA PHE A 202 -10.25 5.68 -22.60
C PHE A 202 -11.58 5.59 -21.82
N GLU A 203 -11.72 4.56 -20.98
CA GLU A 203 -12.90 4.39 -20.14
C GLU A 203 -12.90 5.43 -19.02
N ARG A 204 -13.88 6.33 -19.03
CA ARG A 204 -13.92 7.47 -18.11
C ARG A 204 -14.36 7.03 -16.71
N SER A 205 -15.16 5.98 -16.59
CA SER A 205 -15.60 5.48 -15.28
C SER A 205 -14.45 4.93 -14.44
N GLY A 206 -13.36 4.47 -15.06
CA GLY A 206 -12.18 3.97 -14.33
C GLY A 206 -11.30 5.02 -13.70
N ILE A 207 -11.67 6.31 -13.82
CA ILE A 207 -11.00 7.43 -13.15
C ILE A 207 -11.99 8.31 -12.40
N GLU A 208 -13.12 7.75 -11.93
CA GLU A 208 -13.97 8.49 -10.99
C GLU A 208 -13.16 8.88 -9.74
N PRO A 209 -13.41 10.04 -9.12
CA PRO A 209 -12.61 10.52 -7.99
C PRO A 209 -12.96 9.75 -6.70
N THR A 210 -12.71 8.45 -6.70
CA THR A 210 -12.98 7.53 -5.60
C THR A 210 -11.67 6.95 -5.07
N PRO A 211 -11.60 6.56 -3.79
CA PRO A 211 -10.43 5.87 -3.27
C PRO A 211 -10.10 4.59 -4.05
N ALA A 212 -11.11 3.87 -4.55
CA ALA A 212 -10.92 2.61 -5.26
C ALA A 212 -10.22 2.80 -6.61
N ASP A 213 -10.62 3.80 -7.39
CA ASP A 213 -10.04 4.04 -8.73
C ASP A 213 -8.59 4.54 -8.67
N PHE A 214 -8.15 5.08 -7.53
CA PHE A 214 -6.79 5.58 -7.30
C PHE A 214 -6.01 4.79 -6.24
N ALA A 215 -6.53 3.64 -5.78
CA ALA A 215 -5.93 2.86 -4.70
C ALA A 215 -4.52 2.35 -5.03
N ASN A 216 -4.29 2.05 -6.31
CA ASN A 216 -3.02 1.51 -6.79
C ASN A 216 -2.09 2.64 -7.22
N TRP A 217 -1.21 3.06 -6.31
CA TRP A 217 -0.26 4.13 -6.57
C TRP A 217 1.12 3.88 -5.94
N THR A 218 2.16 4.40 -6.57
CA THR A 218 3.52 4.42 -6.04
C THR A 218 4.13 5.82 -6.11
N ALA A 219 5.04 6.12 -5.19
CA ALA A 219 5.83 7.34 -5.20
C ALA A 219 7.03 7.21 -6.15
N SER A 220 7.41 8.32 -6.78
CA SER A 220 8.64 8.47 -7.56
C SER A 220 9.16 9.91 -7.45
N PRO A 221 10.42 10.20 -7.83
CA PRO A 221 10.92 11.57 -7.84
C PRO A 221 10.08 12.52 -8.72
N GLU A 222 9.52 12.02 -9.82
CA GLU A 222 8.82 12.81 -10.83
C GLU A 222 7.36 13.10 -10.45
N GLY A 223 6.70 12.16 -9.77
CA GLY A 223 5.28 12.27 -9.44
C GLY A 223 4.68 11.04 -8.77
N MET A 224 3.36 11.11 -8.58
CA MET A 224 2.56 9.97 -8.16
C MET A 224 2.26 9.10 -9.39
N ASN A 225 2.77 7.87 -9.38
CA ASN A 225 2.40 6.88 -10.39
C ASN A 225 1.06 6.27 -10.01
N ILE A 226 0.07 6.35 -10.88
CA ILE A 226 -1.23 5.68 -10.73
C ILE A 226 -1.24 4.48 -11.67
N HIS A 227 -1.51 3.30 -11.13
CA HIS A 227 -1.49 2.02 -11.84
C HIS A 227 -2.93 1.55 -12.07
N PHE A 228 -3.38 1.58 -13.31
CA PHE A 228 -4.73 1.16 -13.69
C PHE A 228 -4.73 -0.32 -14.04
N GLY A 229 -5.63 -1.07 -13.39
CA GLY A 229 -5.81 -2.51 -13.61
C GLY A 229 -6.38 -2.82 -14.99
N ASP A 230 -6.40 -4.11 -15.32
CA ASP A 230 -7.07 -4.58 -16.54
C ASP A 230 -8.54 -4.10 -16.55
N TYR A 231 -9.03 -3.72 -17.73
CA TYR A 231 -10.36 -3.15 -17.98
C TYR A 231 -10.67 -1.79 -17.35
N GLN A 232 -9.86 -1.28 -16.43
CA GLN A 232 -10.21 -0.05 -15.69
C GLN A 232 -10.33 1.16 -16.62
N VAL A 233 -9.30 1.41 -17.45
CA VAL A 233 -9.25 2.58 -18.35
C VAL A 233 -9.37 2.24 -19.83
N GLY A 234 -9.66 0.98 -20.16
CA GLY A 234 -9.87 0.53 -21.53
C GLY A 234 -9.82 -0.99 -21.68
N ALA A 235 -9.99 -1.50 -22.90
CA ALA A 235 -10.08 -2.93 -23.15
C ALA A 235 -8.81 -3.70 -22.77
N TYR A 236 -8.93 -4.92 -22.23
CA TYR A 236 -7.82 -5.82 -21.85
C TYR A 236 -6.59 -5.81 -22.78
N GLY A 237 -6.82 -5.83 -24.10
CA GLY A 237 -5.74 -5.86 -25.10
C GLY A 237 -4.82 -4.63 -25.09
N ILE A 238 -5.20 -3.53 -24.42
CA ILE A 238 -4.30 -2.39 -24.23
C ILE A 238 -3.30 -2.62 -23.11
N GLY A 239 -3.43 -3.69 -22.31
CA GLY A 239 -2.61 -4.04 -21.14
C GLY A 239 -2.70 -3.03 -19.98
N LEU A 240 -1.94 -3.27 -18.91
CA LEU A 240 -1.86 -2.36 -17.76
C LEU A 240 -1.37 -0.97 -18.18
N ILE A 241 -1.98 0.07 -17.61
CA ILE A 241 -1.62 1.47 -17.90
C ILE A 241 -1.16 2.13 -16.60
N THR A 242 0.02 2.75 -16.64
CA THR A 242 0.49 3.63 -15.58
C THR A 242 0.58 5.05 -16.09
N VAL A 243 0.12 6.01 -15.30
CA VAL A 243 0.34 7.45 -15.55
C VAL A 243 1.07 8.06 -14.37
N THR A 244 1.96 9.01 -14.63
CA THR A 244 2.62 9.79 -13.58
C THR A 244 1.97 11.16 -13.51
N VAL A 245 1.32 11.48 -12.38
CA VAL A 245 0.83 12.83 -12.09
C VAL A 245 1.97 13.61 -11.43
N PRO A 246 2.51 14.68 -12.05
CA PRO A 246 3.65 15.40 -11.50
C PRO A 246 3.34 15.99 -10.12
N TRP A 247 4.32 16.01 -9.22
CA TRP A 247 4.12 16.59 -7.89
C TRP A 247 3.71 18.07 -7.94
N THR A 248 4.20 18.82 -8.93
CA THR A 248 3.81 20.22 -9.17
C THR A 248 2.32 20.39 -9.49
N ASP A 249 1.66 19.35 -9.98
CA ASP A 249 0.22 19.36 -10.26
C ASP A 249 -0.62 19.01 -9.03
N LEU A 250 0.02 18.55 -7.95
CA LEU A 250 -0.60 18.15 -6.68
C LEU A 250 -0.22 19.07 -5.50
N SER A 251 0.80 19.93 -5.66
CA SER A 251 1.42 20.66 -4.55
C SER A 251 0.46 21.49 -3.69
N ASP A 252 -0.65 21.96 -4.25
CA ASP A 252 -1.67 22.76 -3.55
C ASP A 252 -2.70 21.92 -2.79
N VAL A 253 -2.75 20.60 -3.02
CA VAL A 253 -3.71 19.67 -2.40
C VAL A 253 -3.04 18.64 -1.47
N LEU A 254 -1.71 18.50 -1.55
CA LEU A 254 -0.94 17.62 -0.67
C LEU A 254 -0.99 18.06 0.80
N ALA A 255 -0.88 17.11 1.71
CA ALA A 255 -0.67 17.38 3.13
C ALA A 255 0.66 18.13 3.34
N PRO A 256 0.77 19.02 4.35
CA PRO A 256 2.01 19.77 4.60
C PRO A 256 3.24 18.87 4.73
N GLY A 257 4.29 19.16 3.95
CA GLY A 257 5.55 18.41 3.95
C GLY A 257 5.51 17.07 3.20
N MET A 258 4.34 16.62 2.73
CA MET A 258 4.19 15.32 2.08
C MET A 258 4.94 15.23 0.74
N GLN A 259 5.00 16.33 -0.01
CA GLN A 259 5.77 16.36 -1.26
C GLN A 259 7.26 16.05 -1.01
N ASP A 260 7.84 16.57 0.08
CA ASP A 260 9.26 16.35 0.42
C ASP A 260 9.54 14.90 0.85
N VAL A 261 8.51 14.15 1.25
CA VAL A 261 8.61 12.71 1.56
C VAL A 261 8.47 11.92 0.26
N LEU A 262 7.39 12.12 -0.48
CA LEU A 262 7.03 11.30 -1.65
C LEU A 262 7.96 11.50 -2.85
N SER A 263 8.60 12.67 -2.99
CA SER A 263 9.56 12.94 -4.07
C SER A 263 11.02 12.66 -3.70
N SER A 264 11.26 12.11 -2.50
CA SER A 264 12.58 12.12 -1.84
C SER A 264 13.63 11.17 -2.39
#